data_AF-A0A0B4BSI8-F1
#
_entry.id   AF-A0A0B4BSI8-F1
#
_cell.length_a   1.000
_cell.length_b   1.000
_cell.length_c   1.000
_cell.angle_alpha   90.00
_cell.angle_beta   90.00
_cell.angle_gamma   90.00
#
_symmetry.space_group_name_H-M   'P 1'
#
loop_
_entity.id
_entity.type
_entity.pdbx_description
1 polymer ?
#
loop_
_entity_poly.entity_id
_entity_poly.type
_entity_poly.pdbx_seq_one_letter_code
_entity_poly.pdbx_strand_id
1 'polypeptide(L)'
;MGEHRDQFQARLKQINRKHEAMSGGYSAKLRPDGLLVVKPRRVQSRISGRSVVFFVAAFLLFKGFLMAALGFGSYDERVRTLAQGSAVERAGAFVMQADPVSVFVAQKIGPILR
;
A
#
# COMPACT_ATOMS: atom_id res chain seq x y z
N MET A 1 -15.62 -37.05 -28.25
CA MET A 1 -14.68 -36.16 -28.98
C MET A 1 -14.43 -34.80 -28.32
N GLY A 2 -15.24 -34.35 -27.34
CA GLY A 2 -14.99 -33.08 -26.61
C GLY A 2 -13.83 -33.14 -25.61
N GLU A 3 -13.69 -34.25 -24.89
CA GLU A 3 -12.75 -34.40 -23.78
C GLU A 3 -11.27 -34.18 -24.16
N HIS A 4 -10.85 -34.69 -25.33
CA HIS A 4 -9.49 -34.48 -25.84
C HIS A 4 -9.20 -33.01 -26.21
N ARG A 5 -10.21 -32.28 -26.72
CA ARG A 5 -10.07 -30.86 -27.04
C ARG A 5 -9.93 -30.05 -25.77
N ASP A 6 -10.70 -30.36 -24.73
CA ASP A 6 -10.65 -29.64 -23.46
C ASP A 6 -9.31 -29.86 -22.75
N GLN A 7 -8.78 -31.08 -22.78
CA GLN A 7 -7.46 -31.40 -22.24
C GLN A 7 -6.33 -30.65 -22.98
N PHE A 8 -6.43 -30.55 -24.30
CA PHE A 8 -5.49 -29.80 -25.12
C PHE A 8 -5.55 -28.29 -24.83
N GLN A 9 -6.75 -27.72 -24.73
CA GLN A 9 -6.95 -26.31 -24.39
C GLN A 9 -6.45 -25.98 -22.98
N ALA A 10 -6.67 -26.87 -22.01
CA ALA A 10 -6.14 -26.72 -20.65
C ALA A 10 -4.60 -26.67 -20.63
N ARG A 11 -3.94 -27.53 -21.41
CA ARG A 11 -2.47 -27.53 -21.56
C ARG A 11 -1.97 -26.25 -22.22
N LEU A 12 -2.63 -25.79 -23.29
CA LEU A 12 -2.28 -24.53 -23.95
C LEU A 12 -2.36 -23.35 -22.99
N LYS A 13 -3.41 -23.27 -22.17
CA LYS A 13 -3.55 -22.22 -21.14
C LYS A 13 -2.41 -22.27 -20.12
N GLN A 14 -2.02 -23.46 -19.66
CA GLN A 14 -0.91 -23.61 -18.72
C GLN A 14 0.43 -23.18 -19.32
N ILE A 15 0.70 -23.55 -20.57
CA ILE A 15 1.94 -23.15 -21.28
C ILE A 15 1.97 -21.64 -21.45
N ASN A 16 0.87 -21.03 -21.90
CA ASN A 16 0.82 -19.60 -22.14
C ASN A 16 1.01 -18.80 -20.83
N ARG A 17 0.33 -19.22 -19.76
CA ARG A 17 0.51 -18.63 -18.42
C ARG A 17 1.95 -18.75 -17.91
N LYS A 18 2.62 -19.88 -18.16
CA LYS A 18 4.02 -20.06 -17.78
C LYS A 18 4.95 -19.17 -18.61
N HIS A 19 4.66 -19.00 -19.90
CA HIS A 19 5.43 -18.12 -20.79
C HIS A 19 5.29 -16.64 -20.39
N GLU A 20 4.06 -16.17 -20.16
CA GLU A 20 3.80 -14.83 -19.62
C GLU A 20 4.46 -14.60 -18.26
N ALA A 21 4.42 -15.58 -17.36
CA ALA A 21 5.10 -15.44 -16.07
C ALA A 21 6.64 -15.35 -16.20
N MET A 22 7.21 -15.87 -17.28
CA MET A 22 8.66 -15.82 -17.54
C MET A 22 9.08 -14.50 -18.22
N SER A 23 8.16 -13.81 -18.90
CA SER A 23 8.46 -12.49 -19.50
C SER A 23 8.73 -11.41 -18.45
N GLY A 24 8.12 -11.52 -17.26
CA GLY A 24 8.41 -10.68 -16.09
C GLY A 24 9.75 -10.97 -15.40
N GLY A 25 10.56 -11.87 -15.94
CA GLY A 25 11.87 -12.27 -15.43
C GLY A 25 11.90 -13.70 -14.91
N TYR A 26 13.07 -14.31 -14.97
CA TYR A 26 13.30 -15.70 -14.61
C TYR A 26 14.49 -15.86 -13.67
N SER A 27 14.48 -16.93 -12.88
CA SER A 27 15.60 -17.31 -12.02
C SER A 27 15.94 -18.78 -12.27
N ALA A 28 17.21 -19.05 -12.50
CA ALA A 28 17.76 -20.40 -12.59
C ALA A 28 18.02 -20.92 -11.18
N LYS A 29 17.52 -22.12 -10.87
CA LYS A 29 17.91 -22.86 -9.67
C LYS A 29 18.56 -24.16 -10.09
N LEU A 30 19.77 -24.39 -9.60
CA LEU A 30 20.44 -25.68 -9.72
C LEU A 30 19.72 -26.67 -8.81
N ARG A 31 19.20 -27.75 -9.37
CA ARG A 31 18.63 -28.85 -8.60
C ARG A 31 19.76 -29.75 -8.08
N PRO A 32 19.52 -30.55 -7.02
CA PRO A 32 20.50 -31.49 -6.48
C PRO A 32 20.98 -32.55 -7.49
N ASP A 33 20.23 -32.77 -8.58
CA ASP A 33 20.55 -33.68 -9.68
C ASP A 33 21.48 -33.05 -10.75
N GLY A 34 21.95 -31.82 -10.54
CA GLY A 34 22.81 -31.10 -11.49
C GLY A 34 22.06 -30.41 -12.63
N LEU A 35 20.72 -30.49 -12.68
CA LEU A 35 19.93 -29.83 -13.71
C LEU A 35 19.61 -28.38 -13.33
N LEU A 36 19.87 -27.47 -14.26
CA LEU A 36 19.53 -26.05 -14.13
C LEU A 36 18.06 -25.85 -14.55
N VAL A 37 17.18 -25.60 -13.59
CA VAL A 37 15.74 -25.40 -13.86
C VAL A 37 15.39 -23.92 -13.78
N VAL A 38 14.86 -23.39 -14.89
CA VAL A 38 14.39 -22.01 -14.97
C VAL A 38 12.96 -21.93 -14.43
N LYS A 39 12.74 -21.09 -13.41
CA LYS A 39 11.42 -20.81 -12.85
C LYS A 39 11.10 -19.32 -13.00
N PRO A 40 9.83 -18.96 -13.25
CA PRO A 40 9.43 -17.56 -13.30
C PRO A 40 9.73 -16.91 -11.96
N ARG A 41 10.36 -15.73 -12.00
CA ARG A 41 10.69 -14.98 -10.80
C ARG A 41 9.38 -14.43 -10.24
N ARG A 42 8.89 -15.01 -9.15
CA ARG A 42 7.74 -14.42 -8.44
C ARG A 42 8.18 -13.06 -7.92
N VAL A 43 7.59 -11.99 -8.46
CA VAL A 43 7.69 -10.65 -7.90
C VAL A 43 6.92 -10.70 -6.58
N GLN A 44 7.62 -10.99 -5.48
CA GLN A 44 7.09 -10.67 -4.17
C GLN A 44 7.02 -9.15 -4.13
N SER A 45 5.82 -8.59 -3.95
CA SER A 45 5.67 -7.16 -3.71
C SER A 45 6.62 -6.79 -2.57
N ARG A 46 7.54 -5.86 -2.83
CA ARG A 46 8.48 -5.36 -1.82
C ARG A 46 7.76 -4.63 -0.69
N ILE A 47 6.49 -4.29 -0.89
CA ILE A 47 5.64 -3.64 0.10
C ILE A 47 5.12 -4.74 1.03
N SER A 48 5.79 -4.88 2.17
CA SER A 48 5.32 -5.71 3.27
C SER A 48 4.12 -5.04 3.93
N GLY A 49 3.11 -5.81 4.39
CA GLY A 49 2.02 -5.24 5.19
C GLY A 49 2.53 -4.44 6.39
N ARG A 50 3.71 -4.79 6.92
CA ARG A 50 4.40 -4.03 7.97
C ARG A 50 4.72 -2.60 7.56
N SER A 51 5.23 -2.36 6.34
CA SER A 51 5.57 -1.01 5.89
C SER A 51 4.33 -0.13 5.75
N VAL A 52 3.21 -0.72 5.32
CA VAL A 52 1.92 -0.01 5.24
C VAL A 52 1.47 0.43 6.64
N VAL A 53 1.54 -0.46 7.63
CA VAL A 53 1.17 -0.14 9.02
C VAL A 53 2.05 0.98 9.59
N PHE A 54 3.37 0.92 9.38
CA PHE A 54 4.26 2.00 9.83
C PHE A 54 3.96 3.34 9.17
N PHE A 55 3.64 3.34 7.87
CA PHE A 55 3.28 4.56 7.16
C PHE A 55 1.99 5.18 7.70
N VAL A 56 0.95 4.37 7.94
CA VAL A 56 -0.30 4.82 8.54
C VAL A 56 -0.06 5.36 9.96
N ALA A 57 0.74 4.67 10.77
CA ALA A 57 1.07 5.13 12.12
C ALA A 57 1.81 6.48 12.10
N ALA A 58 2.82 6.63 11.24
CA ALA A 58 3.55 7.88 11.08
C ALA A 58 2.62 9.02 10.63
N PHE A 59 1.68 8.74 9.72
CA PHE A 59 0.69 9.71 9.27
C PHE A 59 -0.22 10.20 10.40
N LEU A 60 -0.74 9.29 11.24
CA LEU A 60 -1.59 9.64 12.39
C LEU A 60 -0.83 10.45 13.44
N LEU A 61 0.45 10.10 13.68
CA LEU A 61 1.32 10.85 14.58
C LEU A 61 1.58 12.27 14.08
N PHE A 62 1.92 12.42 12.79
CA PHE A 62 2.13 13.72 12.16
C PHE A 62 0.87 14.60 12.24
N LYS A 63 -0.30 14.01 12.00
CA LYS A 63 -1.58 14.70 12.13
C LYS A 63 -1.87 15.16 13.55
N GLY A 64 -1.64 14.30 14.55
CA GLY A 64 -1.75 14.68 15.96
C GLY A 64 -0.74 15.76 16.37
N PHE A 65 0.48 15.70 15.81
CA PHE A 65 1.48 16.75 15.98
C PHE A 65 1.01 18.09 15.40
N LEU A 66 0.44 18.12 14.20
CA LEU A 66 -0.14 19.35 13.62
C LEU A 66 -1.24 19.93 14.51
N MET A 67 -2.15 19.10 15.02
CA MET A 67 -3.19 19.53 15.95
C MET A 67 -2.61 20.09 17.26
N ALA A 68 -1.55 19.48 17.79
CA ALA A 68 -0.88 19.96 19.00
C ALA A 68 -0.13 21.28 18.78
N ALA A 69 0.55 21.42 17.63
CA ALA A 69 1.37 22.59 17.30
C ALA A 69 0.52 23.80 16.88
N LEU A 70 -0.56 23.59 16.12
CA LEU A 70 -1.46 24.64 15.64
C LEU A 70 -2.57 24.97 16.64
N GLY A 71 -2.87 24.05 17.55
CA GLY A 71 -4.08 24.07 18.35
C GLY A 71 -5.31 23.58 17.56
N PHE A 72 -6.26 22.95 18.26
CA PHE A 72 -7.44 22.34 17.66
C PHE A 72 -8.27 23.31 16.81
N GLY A 73 -8.43 24.56 17.24
CA GLY A 73 -9.21 25.57 16.52
C GLY A 73 -8.61 25.98 15.17
N SER A 74 -7.30 26.28 15.14
CA SER A 74 -6.62 26.67 13.88
C SER A 74 -6.48 25.49 12.92
N TYR A 75 -6.33 24.27 13.45
CA TYR A 75 -6.31 23.06 12.64
C TYR A 75 -7.63 22.86 11.89
N ASP A 76 -8.76 22.93 12.60
CA ASP A 76 -10.09 22.75 11.99
C ASP A 76 -10.39 23.81 10.93
N GLU A 77 -9.99 25.06 11.17
CA GLU A 77 -10.14 26.13 10.20
C GLU A 77 -9.37 25.84 8.90
N ARG A 78 -8.12 25.36 9.00
CA ARG A 78 -7.32 24.98 7.83
C ARG A 78 -7.95 23.80 7.07
N VAL A 79 -8.46 22.79 7.76
CA VAL A 79 -9.14 21.66 7.12
C VAL A 79 -10.41 22.12 6.39
N ARG A 80 -11.16 23.07 6.97
CA ARG A 80 -12.33 23.68 6.30
C ARG A 80 -11.94 24.47 5.06
N THR A 81 -10.84 25.22 5.11
CA THR A 81 -10.31 25.93 3.94
C THR A 81 -9.91 24.95 2.83
N LEU A 82 -9.23 23.84 3.16
CA LEU A 82 -8.91 22.79 2.19
C LEU A 82 -10.18 22.17 1.57
N ALA A 83 -11.23 21.99 2.36
CA ALA A 83 -12.51 21.42 1.88
C ALA A 83 -13.23 22.32 0.87
N GLN A 84 -12.92 23.61 0.83
CA GLN A 84 -13.52 24.56 -0.11
C GLN A 84 -12.71 24.69 -1.42
N GLY A 85 -11.50 24.14 -1.46
CA GLY A 85 -10.59 24.24 -2.60
C GLY A 85 -10.93 23.33 -3.79
N SER A 86 -9.91 23.07 -4.60
CA SER A 86 -9.87 22.18 -5.76
C SER A 86 -10.12 20.71 -5.38
N ALA A 87 -10.33 19.85 -6.37
CA ALA A 87 -10.60 18.42 -6.15
C ALA A 87 -9.49 17.71 -5.34
N VAL A 88 -8.22 18.09 -5.55
CA VAL A 88 -7.08 17.54 -4.79
C VAL A 88 -7.10 18.02 -3.34
N GLU A 89 -7.41 19.30 -3.11
CA GLU A 89 -7.50 19.88 -1.76
C GLU A 89 -8.66 19.29 -0.96
N ARG A 90 -9.80 19.04 -1.61
CA ARG A 90 -10.95 18.35 -1.00
C ARG A 90 -10.62 16.92 -0.59
N ALA A 91 -9.87 16.20 -1.42
CA ALA A 91 -9.39 14.87 -1.07
C ALA A 91 -8.45 14.91 0.14
N GLY A 92 -7.54 15.89 0.18
CA GLY A 92 -6.70 16.15 1.35
C GLY A 92 -7.52 16.47 2.61
N ALA A 93 -8.54 17.33 2.49
CA ALA A 93 -9.43 17.70 3.59
C ALA A 93 -10.17 16.49 4.17
N PHE A 94 -10.66 15.59 3.30
CA PHE A 94 -11.32 14.37 3.72
C PHE A 94 -10.40 13.47 4.56
N VAL A 95 -9.14 13.29 4.13
CA VAL A 95 -8.15 12.51 4.89
C VAL A 95 -7.75 13.19 6.22
N MET A 96 -7.78 14.53 6.25
CA MET A 96 -7.39 15.34 7.40
C MET A 96 -8.49 15.56 8.44
N GLN A 97 -9.72 15.06 8.24
CA GLN A 97 -10.78 15.17 9.26
C GLN A 97 -10.35 14.62 10.62
N ALA A 98 -10.59 15.31 11.72
CA ALA A 98 -10.12 14.89 13.04
C ALA A 98 -10.55 13.46 13.39
N ASP A 99 -9.59 12.59 13.70
CA ASP A 99 -9.83 11.22 14.13
C ASP A 99 -9.44 11.02 15.61
N PRO A 100 -10.07 10.05 16.32
CA PRO A 100 -9.83 9.86 17.75
C PRO A 100 -8.36 9.58 18.12
N VAL A 101 -7.60 8.94 17.22
CA VAL A 101 -6.20 8.59 17.48
C VAL A 101 -5.32 9.84 17.41
N SER A 102 -5.46 10.66 16.36
CA SER A 102 -4.73 11.92 16.24
C SER A 102 -5.10 12.92 17.34
N VAL A 103 -6.35 12.97 17.77
CA VAL A 103 -6.77 13.80 18.93
C VAL A 103 -6.09 13.34 20.21
N PHE A 104 -6.04 12.03 20.48
CA PHE A 104 -5.34 11.49 21.65
C PHE A 104 -3.84 11.83 21.62
N VAL A 105 -3.19 11.66 20.46
CA VAL A 105 -1.79 12.04 20.26
C VAL A 105 -1.59 13.53 20.51
N ALA A 106 -2.48 14.38 19.99
CA ALA A 106 -2.39 15.82 20.17
C ALA A 106 -2.51 16.23 21.65
N GLN A 107 -3.40 15.60 22.41
CA GLN A 107 -3.56 15.85 23.85
C GLN A 107 -2.33 15.41 24.66
N LYS A 108 -1.61 14.37 24.22
CA LYS A 108 -0.39 13.91 24.88
C LYS A 108 0.83 14.77 24.54
N ILE A 109 0.94 15.24 23.31
CA ILE A 109 2.08 16.06 22.84
C ILE A 109 1.89 17.55 23.17
N GLY A 110 0.65 18.06 23.17
CA GLY A 110 0.32 19.46 23.43
C GLY A 110 0.97 20.05 24.69
N PRO A 111 1.02 19.35 25.85
CA PRO A 111 1.68 19.83 27.06
C PRO A 111 3.21 19.99 26.93
N ILE A 112 3.85 19.30 25.99
CA ILE A 112 5.31 19.34 25.78
C ILE A 112 5.70 20.51 24.84
N LEU A 113 4.79 20.93 23.96
CA LEU A 113 4.99 22.00 22.99
C LEU A 113 4.58 23.39 23.50
N ARG A 114 4.10 23.49 24.74
CA ARG A 114 3.52 24.71 25.33
C ARG A 114 4.49 25.46 26.21
#